data_AF-R0KKQ0-F1
#
_entry.id   AF-R0KKQ0-F1
#
_cell.length_a   1.000
_cell.length_b   1.000
_cell.length_c   1.000
_cell.angle_alpha   90.00
_cell.angle_beta   90.00
_cell.angle_gamma   90.00
#
_symmetry.space_group_name_H-M   'P 1'
#
loop_
_entity.id
_entity.type
_entity.pdbx_description
1 polymer ?
#
loop_
_entity_poly.entity_id
_entity_poly.type
_entity_poly.pdbx_seq_one_letter_code
_entity_poly.pdbx_strand_id
1 'polypeptide(L)'
;MMDKIYIVDEIGLLYSTFLNNSLNVTMSNIEIMNKNIVNYRRSEFYEKKYTLKFDIDVYKRVVDDFKKELKNLIDEHSKLLKKKFKLENIVVKEEGKLEVDLIICADIHSHNLMEGIDEFSIRLDKLVNEIKQK
;
A
#
# COMPACT_ATOMS: atom_id res chain seq x y z
N MET A 1 -5.87 -14.50 6.84
CA MET A 1 -4.58 -15.23 6.75
C MET A 1 -3.62 -14.34 6.00
N MET A 2 -2.38 -14.21 6.47
CA MET A 2 -1.33 -13.48 5.75
C MET A 2 -0.90 -14.31 4.55
N ASP A 3 -0.78 -13.71 3.36
CA ASP A 3 -0.29 -14.42 2.20
C ASP A 3 1.16 -14.88 2.44
N LYS A 4 1.45 -16.16 2.16
CA LYS A 4 2.81 -16.69 2.24
C LYS A 4 3.55 -16.30 0.96
N ILE A 5 4.55 -15.42 1.09
CA ILE A 5 5.40 -14.99 -0.02
C ILE A 5 6.58 -15.98 -0.14
N TYR A 6 6.85 -16.39 -1.37
CA TYR A 6 7.92 -17.31 -1.72
C TYR A 6 8.82 -16.66 -2.77
N ILE A 7 10.13 -16.85 -2.64
CA ILE A 7 11.10 -16.54 -3.70
C ILE A 7 11.45 -17.85 -4.39
N VAL A 8 11.31 -17.90 -5.72
CA VAL A 8 11.69 -19.09 -6.49
C VAL A 8 13.21 -19.23 -6.47
N ASP A 9 13.70 -20.38 -6.04
CA ASP A 9 15.12 -20.72 -6.05
C ASP A 9 15.44 -21.66 -7.23
N GLU A 10 14.73 -22.78 -7.32
CA GLU A 10 14.88 -23.78 -8.40
C GLU A 10 13.53 -24.31 -8.87
N ILE A 11 13.39 -24.52 -10.19
CA ILE A 11 12.22 -25.19 -10.79
C ILE A 11 12.69 -26.53 -11.38
N GLY A 12 12.36 -27.61 -10.68
CA GLY A 12 12.61 -28.97 -11.14
C GLY A 12 11.40 -29.57 -11.86
N LEU A 13 11.58 -30.78 -12.41
CA LEU A 13 10.55 -31.49 -13.17
C LEU A 13 9.33 -31.89 -12.33
N LEU A 14 9.57 -32.41 -11.12
CA LEU A 14 8.52 -32.91 -10.22
C LEU A 14 8.24 -31.98 -9.04
N TYR A 15 9.28 -31.26 -8.61
CA TYR A 15 9.26 -30.38 -7.44
C TYR A 15 9.93 -29.06 -7.77
N SER A 16 9.48 -27.99 -7.14
CA SER A 16 10.13 -26.68 -7.15
C SER A 16 10.56 -26.31 -5.74
N THR A 17 11.70 -25.64 -5.63
CA THR A 17 12.29 -25.17 -4.37
C THR A 17 12.10 -23.67 -4.27
N PHE A 18 11.65 -23.23 -3.09
CA PHE A 18 11.40 -21.83 -2.78
C PHE A 18 12.09 -21.45 -1.48
N LEU A 19 12.45 -20.18 -1.38
CA LEU A 19 12.85 -19.55 -0.12
C LEU A 19 11.62 -18.89 0.54
N ASN A 20 11.38 -19.19 1.81
CA ASN A 20 10.38 -18.53 2.66
C ASN A 20 10.99 -18.25 4.03
N ASN A 21 11.08 -16.97 4.43
CA ASN A 21 11.73 -16.55 5.69
C ASN A 21 13.13 -17.18 5.87
N SER A 22 13.93 -17.15 4.80
CA SER A 22 15.29 -17.74 4.75
C SER A 22 15.36 -19.26 4.92
N LEU A 23 14.22 -19.96 4.83
CA LEU A 23 14.14 -21.41 4.85
C LEU A 23 13.80 -21.94 3.45
N ASN A 24 14.46 -23.04 3.07
CA ASN A 24 14.14 -23.74 1.84
C ASN A 24 12.89 -24.60 2.04
N VAL A 25 11.92 -24.42 1.14
CA VAL A 25 10.66 -25.14 1.10
C VAL A 25 10.54 -25.77 -0.28
N THR A 26 10.47 -27.10 -0.32
CA THR A 26 10.25 -27.84 -1.56
C THR A 26 8.77 -28.23 -1.66
N MET A 27 8.13 -27.95 -2.80
CA MET A 27 6.74 -28.32 -3.05
C MET A 27 6.61 -29.08 -4.38
N SER A 28 5.63 -29.98 -4.48
CA SER A 28 5.34 -30.66 -5.74
C SER A 28 4.72 -29.70 -6.75
N ASN A 29 5.09 -29.84 -8.02
CA ASN A 29 4.52 -29.04 -9.10
C ASN A 29 2.99 -29.22 -9.22
N ILE A 30 2.47 -30.40 -8.89
CA ILE A 30 1.01 -30.65 -8.85
C ILE A 30 0.34 -29.81 -7.76
N GLU A 31 0.97 -29.68 -6.59
CA GLU A 31 0.44 -28.86 -5.50
C GLU A 31 0.45 -27.37 -5.86
N ILE A 32 1.51 -26.92 -6.54
CA ILE A 32 1.65 -25.54 -7.02
C ILE A 32 0.55 -25.22 -8.04
N MET A 33 0.32 -26.10 -9.01
CA MET A 33 -0.69 -25.91 -10.07
C MET A 33 -2.12 -25.75 -9.53
N ASN A 34 -2.41 -26.34 -8.37
CA ASN A 34 -3.73 -26.26 -7.74
C ASN A 34 -3.93 -25.02 -6.86
N LYS A 35 -2.95 -24.11 -6.80
CA LYS A 35 -3.02 -22.87 -6.02
C LYS A 35 -3.25 -21.66 -6.92
N ASN A 36 -3.88 -20.62 -6.36
CA ASN A 36 -3.90 -19.31 -6.98
C ASN A 36 -2.53 -18.63 -6.76
N ILE A 37 -1.77 -18.42 -7.83
CA ILE A 37 -0.40 -17.90 -7.76
C ILE A 37 -0.39 -16.45 -8.22
N VAL A 38 0.07 -15.56 -7.34
CA VAL A 38 0.33 -14.15 -7.68
C VAL A 38 1.82 -13.96 -7.90
N ASN A 39 2.21 -13.45 -9.07
CA ASN A 39 3.60 -13.14 -9.38
C ASN A 39 3.92 -11.68 -9.09
N TYR A 40 4.42 -11.41 -7.88
CA TYR A 40 4.79 -10.06 -7.44
C TYR A 40 5.92 -9.41 -8.25
N ARG A 41 6.77 -10.18 -8.95
CA ARG A 41 7.80 -9.61 -9.85
C ARG A 41 7.21 -9.05 -11.15
N ARG A 42 6.00 -9.47 -11.52
CA ARG A 42 5.27 -8.94 -12.69
C ARG A 42 4.27 -7.85 -12.32
N SER A 43 4.04 -7.63 -11.03
CA SER A 43 3.25 -6.49 -10.57
C SER A 43 3.98 -5.21 -10.96
N GLU A 44 3.30 -4.31 -11.64
CA GLU A 44 3.89 -3.01 -12.01
C GLU A 44 3.84 -2.02 -10.83
N PHE A 45 2.93 -2.24 -9.87
CA PHE A 45 2.68 -1.31 -8.76
C PHE A 45 2.54 -2.03 -7.43
N TYR A 46 3.02 -1.35 -6.40
CA TYR A 46 2.77 -1.65 -5.00
C TYR A 46 1.67 -0.72 -4.47
N GLU A 47 0.56 -1.28 -4.03
CA GLU A 47 -0.50 -0.50 -3.39
C GLU A 47 -0.26 -0.40 -1.88
N LYS A 48 -0.27 0.83 -1.36
CA LYS A 48 -0.18 1.09 0.08
C LYS A 48 -1.47 1.76 0.54
N LYS A 49 -2.04 1.17 1.60
CA LYS A 49 -3.26 1.65 2.26
C LYS A 49 -2.91 2.36 3.56
N TYR A 50 -3.46 3.55 3.76
CA TYR A 50 -3.39 4.34 4.97
C TYR A 50 -4.80 4.56 5.51
N THR A 51 -5.03 4.28 6.79
CA THR A 51 -6.31 4.55 7.42
C THR A 51 -6.21 5.85 8.22
N LEU A 52 -6.94 6.85 7.76
CA LEU A 52 -6.96 8.21 8.32
C LEU A 52 -8.19 8.38 9.21
N LYS A 53 -8.00 9.05 10.35
CA LYS A 53 -9.07 9.33 11.32
C LYS A 53 -9.35 10.81 11.40
N PHE A 54 -10.60 11.21 11.26
CA PHE A 54 -11.07 12.59 11.36
C PHE A 54 -12.35 12.68 12.21
N ASP A 55 -12.63 13.85 12.76
CA ASP A 55 -13.99 14.19 13.16
C ASP A 55 -14.80 14.57 11.91
N ILE A 56 -16.08 14.18 11.84
CA ILE A 56 -16.94 14.41 10.67
C ILE A 56 -17.00 15.89 10.29
N ASP A 57 -17.14 16.77 11.27
CA ASP A 57 -17.28 18.21 11.04
C ASP A 57 -16.00 18.84 10.49
N VAL A 58 -14.85 18.35 10.98
CA VAL A 58 -13.53 18.74 10.45
C VAL A 58 -13.40 18.23 9.02
N TYR A 59 -13.65 16.94 8.77
CA TYR A 59 -13.51 16.34 7.45
C TYR A 59 -14.35 17.05 6.39
N LYS A 60 -15.63 17.33 6.69
CA LYS A 60 -16.52 18.04 5.75
C LYS A 60 -15.99 19.42 5.37
N ARG A 61 -15.33 20.12 6.29
CA ARG A 61 -14.76 21.45 6.05
C ARG A 61 -13.49 21.39 5.21
N VAL A 62 -12.64 20.40 5.48
CA VAL A 62 -11.26 20.38 4.98
C VAL A 62 -11.00 19.39 3.84
N VAL A 63 -11.98 18.57 3.45
CA VAL A 63 -11.79 17.48 2.48
C VAL A 63 -11.25 17.95 1.13
N ASP A 64 -11.69 19.10 0.64
CA ASP A 64 -11.26 19.61 -0.67
C ASP A 64 -9.83 20.17 -0.61
N ASP A 65 -9.49 20.89 0.45
CA ASP A 65 -8.12 21.34 0.73
C ASP A 65 -7.19 20.15 0.95
N PHE A 66 -7.64 19.13 1.68
CA PHE A 66 -6.91 17.89 1.89
C PHE A 66 -6.61 17.18 0.58
N LYS A 67 -7.59 17.02 -0.31
CA LYS A 67 -7.36 16.42 -1.63
C LYS A 67 -6.35 17.20 -2.46
N LYS A 68 -6.38 18.53 -2.39
CA LYS A 68 -5.46 19.41 -3.12
C LYS A 68 -4.04 19.27 -2.60
N GLU A 69 -3.84 19.35 -1.29
CA GLU A 69 -2.51 19.21 -0.68
C GLU A 69 -1.97 17.79 -0.81
N LEU A 70 -2.82 16.77 -0.69
CA LEU A 70 -2.44 15.38 -0.92
C LEU A 70 -1.97 15.17 -2.36
N LYS A 71 -2.62 15.81 -3.33
CA LYS A 71 -2.18 15.78 -4.73
C LYS A 71 -0.80 16.41 -4.89
N ASN A 72 -0.55 17.56 -4.26
CA ASN A 72 0.78 18.20 -4.28
C ASN A 72 1.84 17.28 -3.69
N LEU A 73 1.56 16.67 -2.52
CA LEU A 73 2.48 15.74 -1.86
C LEU A 73 2.80 14.53 -2.75
N ILE A 74 1.80 13.97 -3.45
CA ILE A 74 2.02 12.87 -4.39
C ILE A 74 2.84 13.32 -5.60
N ASP A 75 2.58 14.53 -6.11
CA ASP A 75 3.34 15.11 -7.23
C ASP A 75 4.81 15.36 -6.87
N GLU A 76 5.11 15.79 -5.64
CA GLU A 76 6.48 15.89 -5.11
C GLU A 76 7.21 14.54 -5.13
N HIS A 77 6.46 13.45 -4.89
CA HIS A 77 6.97 12.08 -4.92
C HIS A 77 6.69 11.38 -6.26
N SER A 78 6.47 12.10 -7.35
CA SER A 78 6.06 11.53 -8.65
C SER A 78 7.05 10.55 -9.28
N LYS A 79 8.30 10.52 -8.83
CA LYS A 79 9.28 9.49 -9.22
C LYS A 79 9.01 8.12 -8.57
N LEU A 80 8.35 8.13 -7.41
CA LEU A 80 8.03 6.95 -6.61
C LEU A 80 6.55 6.57 -6.77
N LEU A 81 5.67 7.56 -6.69
CA LEU A 81 4.23 7.40 -6.64
C LEU A 81 3.59 7.73 -7.97
N LYS A 82 2.58 6.95 -8.34
CA LYS A 82 1.66 7.34 -9.39
C LYS A 82 0.84 8.54 -8.93
N LYS A 83 0.55 9.44 -9.87
CA LYS A 83 -0.32 10.62 -9.69
C LYS A 83 -1.80 10.29 -9.44
N LYS A 84 -2.12 9.06 -9.04
CA LYS A 84 -3.49 8.61 -8.76
C LYS A 84 -3.53 8.08 -7.33
N PHE A 85 -4.49 8.59 -6.57
CA PHE A 85 -4.86 8.08 -5.25
C PHE A 85 -6.36 7.85 -5.20
N LYS A 86 -6.80 7.02 -4.26
CA LYS A 86 -8.22 6.81 -3.98
C LYS A 86 -8.50 7.04 -2.50
N LEU A 87 -9.60 7.71 -2.22
CA LEU A 87 -10.19 7.79 -0.90
C LEU A 87 -11.42 6.88 -0.91
N GLU A 88 -11.37 5.79 -0.17
CA GLU A 88 -12.41 4.76 -0.15
C GLU A 88 -12.75 4.40 1.31
N ASN A 89 -13.77 3.54 1.47
CA ASN A 89 -14.24 3.05 2.77
C ASN A 89 -14.42 4.15 3.81
N ILE A 90 -15.15 5.20 3.45
CA ILE A 90 -15.51 6.27 4.38
C ILE A 90 -16.53 5.70 5.36
N VAL A 91 -16.08 5.36 6.56
CA VAL A 91 -16.91 4.76 7.61
C VAL A 91 -17.11 5.77 8.72
N VAL A 92 -18.38 6.09 8.99
CA VAL A 92 -18.76 6.83 10.20
C VAL A 92 -18.71 5.86 11.38
N LYS A 93 -17.88 6.19 12.37
CA LYS A 93 -17.84 5.53 13.67
C LYS A 93 -18.78 6.25 14.63
N GLU A 94 -19.10 5.57 15.73
CA GLU A 94 -19.82 6.19 16.84
C GLU A 94 -19.08 7.46 17.33
N GLU A 95 -19.83 8.40 17.91
CA GLU A 95 -19.30 9.69 18.43
C GLU A 95 -18.84 10.71 17.37
N GLY A 96 -19.29 10.60 16.12
CA GLY A 96 -18.97 11.61 15.10
C GLY A 96 -17.56 11.51 14.53
N LYS A 97 -16.88 10.38 14.76
CA LYS A 97 -15.58 10.06 14.16
C LYS A 97 -15.76 9.42 12.79
N LEU A 98 -14.77 9.61 11.93
CA LEU A 98 -14.79 9.18 10.54
C LEU A 98 -13.44 8.55 10.19
N GLU A 99 -13.49 7.32 9.68
CA GLU A 99 -12.34 6.61 9.12
C GLU A 99 -12.39 6.68 7.60
N VAL A 100 -11.27 7.04 6.97
CA VAL A 100 -11.11 7.07 5.52
C VAL A 100 -9.87 6.28 5.15
N ASP A 101 -10.02 5.39 4.18
CA ASP A 101 -8.88 4.69 3.61
C ASP A 101 -8.32 5.47 2.43
N LEU A 102 -7.07 5.88 2.53
CA LEU A 102 -6.27 6.41 1.43
C LEU A 102 -5.45 5.28 0.82
N ILE A 103 -5.66 5.04 -0.48
CA ILE A 103 -4.89 4.09 -1.28
C ILE A 103 -3.99 4.88 -2.23
N ILE A 104 -2.68 4.64 -2.16
CA ILE A 104 -1.69 5.14 -3.10
C ILE A 104 -1.04 3.98 -3.86
N CYS A 105 -0.59 4.24 -5.08
CA CYS A 105 0.15 3.26 -5.88
C CYS A 105 1.59 3.74 -6.08
N ALA A 106 2.56 2.94 -5.67
CA ALA A 106 3.98 3.19 -5.88
C ALA A 106 4.53 2.25 -6.98
N ASP A 107 5.56 2.70 -7.69
CA ASP A 107 6.31 1.86 -8.63
C ASP A 107 7.17 0.85 -7.86
N ILE A 108 6.92 -0.44 -8.06
CA ILE A 108 7.63 -1.51 -7.34
C ILE A 108 9.12 -1.58 -7.73
N HIS A 109 9.49 -1.04 -8.88
CA HIS A 109 10.87 -1.05 -9.39
C HIS A 109 11.67 0.20 -8.98
N SER A 110 11.07 1.08 -8.18
CA SER A 110 11.80 2.20 -7.58
C SER A 110 12.90 1.69 -6.64
N HIS A 111 14.12 2.18 -6.85
CA HIS A 111 15.32 1.71 -6.12
C HIS A 111 15.20 1.90 -4.60
N ASN A 112 14.47 2.93 -4.15
CA ASN A 112 14.28 3.27 -2.74
C ASN A 112 12.81 3.18 -2.34
N LEU A 113 12.08 2.16 -2.82
CA LEU A 113 10.65 2.02 -2.60
C LEU A 113 10.25 2.14 -1.12
N MET A 114 10.89 1.37 -0.24
CA MET A 114 10.53 1.34 1.19
C MET A 114 10.85 2.66 1.89
N GLU A 115 12.06 3.20 1.70
CA GLU A 115 12.45 4.48 2.29
C GLU A 115 11.55 5.62 1.82
N GLY A 116 11.20 5.64 0.53
CA GLY A 116 10.31 6.65 -0.03
C GLY A 116 8.87 6.52 0.48
N ILE A 117 8.38 5.30 0.71
CA ILE A 117 7.08 5.07 1.35
C ILE A 117 7.11 5.54 2.81
N ASP A 118 8.19 5.31 3.54
CA ASP A 118 8.33 5.77 4.92
C ASP A 118 8.39 7.30 5.00
N GLU A 119 9.17 7.95 4.14
CA GLU A 119 9.22 9.41 4.04
C GLU A 119 7.84 9.99 3.70
N PHE A 120 7.16 9.42 2.71
CA PHE A 120 5.79 9.82 2.36
C PHE A 120 4.84 9.66 3.56
N SER A 121 4.95 8.56 4.31
CA SER A 121 4.11 8.29 5.48
C SER A 121 4.30 9.35 6.57
N ILE A 122 5.54 9.77 6.83
CA ILE A 122 5.85 10.83 7.79
C ILE A 122 5.27 12.17 7.33
N ARG A 123 5.41 12.52 6.05
CA ARG A 123 4.86 13.77 5.50
C ARG A 123 3.32 13.76 5.47
N LEU A 124 2.71 12.61 5.16
CA LEU A 124 1.26 12.44 5.20
C LEU A 124 0.71 12.65 6.60
N ASP A 125 1.36 12.11 7.64
CA ASP A 125 0.93 12.31 9.02
C ASP A 125 0.98 13.79 9.43
N LYS A 126 2.08 14.49 9.07
CA LYS A 126 2.19 15.94 9.27
C LYS A 126 1.06 16.70 8.57
N LEU A 127 0.82 16.41 7.30
CA LEU A 127 -0.24 17.05 6.51
C LEU A 127 -1.62 16.85 7.15
N VAL A 128 -1.93 15.63 7.59
CA VAL A 128 -3.21 15.32 8.24
C VAL A 128 -3.36 16.09 9.55
N ASN A 129 -2.29 16.22 10.34
CA ASN A 129 -2.32 16.96 11.60
C ASN A 129 -2.46 18.47 11.39
N GLU A 130 -1.79 19.05 10.40
CA GLU A 130 -1.91 20.47 10.04
C GLU A 130 -3.33 20.81 9.55
N ILE A 131 -3.92 19.93 8.73
CA ILE A 131 -5.26 20.14 8.19
C ILE A 131 -6.34 20.04 9.26
N LYS A 132 -6.16 19.19 10.28
CA LYS A 132 -7.09 19.09 11.41
C LYS A 132 -7.14 20.36 12.26
N GLN A 133 -6.13 21.21 12.18
CA GLN A 133 -6.04 22.46 12.95
C GLN A 133 -6.63 23.67 12.21
N LYS A 134 -7.05 23.51 10.95
CA LYS A 134 -7.74 24.54 10.14
C LYS A 134 -9.25 24.51 10.38
#